data_AF-A0A1Q4WLZ4-F1
#
_entry.id   AF-A0A1Q4WLZ4-F1
#
_cell.length_a   1.000
_cell.length_b   1.000
_cell.length_c   1.000
_cell.angle_alpha   90.00
_cell.angle_beta   90.00
_cell.angle_gamma   90.00
#
_symmetry.space_group_name_H-M   'P 1'
#
loop_
_entity.id
_entity.type
_entity.pdbx_description
1 polymer ?
#
loop_
_entity_poly.entity_id
_entity_poly.type
_entity_poly.pdbx_seq_one_letter_code
_entity_poly.pdbx_strand_id
1 'polypeptide(L)'
;MTHVMAKGANIALPAAAVRAVLRWSATPGAPDVDASALLLGASGKVRSDADFVFYNQPRHPSGLVRHLPKQQTSGGAEIIDTVEVELGKLPAEVDRVVLAGSSEGGPFRAVPGLRLLLFDATAGEGVPALAEFAIDDAENVTALVAGELYRRSGAWKFRAIGQGYTSGLIGLATDFGITVDDEAEADQAPGATPAPSGASGAFDPRSTPLPDPRSTTPEPGTFTLAPAVPQSPPTPAPATAPAPATAANASPAPATPPPPTAPPTVPPPPTAPPSNRPGTGYGYPQQPGTGYGYPQQQPAPPQQPTGGYGYPQPGTGQQPYQQQPGGYGYPQQNQPAPPQQRPAGYGYPQPGTGQQPPVPPQPPAAQPPAPTGEEFALPPQGPQFQPR
;
A
#
# COMPACT_ATOMS: atom_id res chain seq x y z
N MET A 1 1.52 7.51 -21.86
CA MET A 1 1.78 8.82 -21.25
C MET A 1 1.42 8.72 -19.78
N THR A 2 2.23 9.28 -18.89
CA THR A 2 1.97 9.27 -17.44
C THR A 2 1.03 10.41 -17.06
N HIS A 3 0.00 10.12 -16.25
CA HIS A 3 -0.84 11.14 -15.65
C HIS A 3 -0.18 11.66 -14.36
N VAL A 4 0.25 12.91 -14.34
CA VAL A 4 0.65 13.57 -13.09
C VAL A 4 -0.62 13.98 -12.34
N MET A 5 -0.75 13.54 -11.10
CA MET A 5 -1.98 13.66 -10.32
C MET A 5 -1.81 14.64 -9.17
N ALA A 6 -2.82 15.48 -8.95
CA ALA A 6 -2.97 16.25 -7.73
C ALA A 6 -3.73 15.43 -6.68
N LYS A 7 -3.59 15.80 -5.41
CA LYS A 7 -4.37 15.23 -4.30
C LYS A 7 -5.87 15.25 -4.62
N GLY A 8 -6.54 14.11 -4.44
CA GLY A 8 -7.97 13.92 -4.74
C GLY A 8 -8.30 13.63 -6.22
N ALA A 9 -7.35 13.81 -7.14
CA ALA A 9 -7.57 13.47 -8.56
C ALA A 9 -7.81 11.97 -8.74
N ASN A 10 -8.57 11.60 -9.77
CA ASN A 10 -8.82 10.21 -10.12
C ASN A 10 -8.74 9.96 -11.63
N ILE A 11 -8.32 8.76 -12.01
CA ILE A 11 -8.27 8.28 -13.39
C ILE A 11 -8.96 6.93 -13.53
N ALA A 12 -9.42 6.61 -14.73
CA ALA A 12 -9.85 5.25 -15.05
C ALA A 12 -8.61 4.35 -15.23
N LEU A 13 -8.72 3.09 -14.82
CA LEU A 13 -7.65 2.11 -15.01
C LEU A 13 -8.04 1.15 -16.15
N PRO A 14 -7.36 1.21 -17.30
CA PRO A 14 -7.58 0.25 -18.39
C PRO A 14 -6.89 -1.10 -18.13
N ALA A 15 -6.07 -1.20 -17.08
CA ALA A 15 -5.24 -2.37 -16.79
C ALA A 15 -6.01 -3.45 -16.01
N ALA A 16 -5.76 -4.72 -16.36
CA ALA A 16 -6.30 -5.87 -15.64
C ALA A 16 -5.53 -6.18 -14.35
N ALA A 17 -4.28 -5.72 -14.25
CA ALA A 17 -3.47 -5.79 -13.05
C ALA A 17 -2.62 -4.53 -12.93
N VAL A 18 -2.36 -4.07 -11.70
CA VAL A 18 -1.56 -2.88 -11.44
C VAL A 18 -0.41 -3.18 -10.49
N ARG A 19 0.68 -2.44 -10.67
CA ARG A 19 1.82 -2.39 -9.76
C ARG A 19 1.88 -0.98 -9.17
N ALA A 20 1.55 -0.88 -7.89
CA ALA A 20 1.68 0.34 -7.10
C ALA A 20 3.06 0.39 -6.45
N VAL A 21 3.77 1.48 -6.66
CA VAL A 21 5.16 1.65 -6.24
C VAL A 21 5.28 2.93 -5.41
N LEU A 22 5.58 2.79 -4.13
CA LEU A 22 6.11 3.90 -3.33
C LEU A 22 7.60 4.04 -3.63
N ARG A 23 8.02 5.26 -3.92
CA ARG A 23 9.41 5.59 -4.25
C ARG A 23 9.84 6.86 -3.53
N TRP A 24 11.04 6.86 -2.97
CA TRP A 24 11.60 8.01 -2.25
C TRP A 24 13.13 8.02 -2.34
N SER A 25 13.76 9.14 -2.00
CA SER A 25 15.21 9.30 -2.03
C SER A 25 15.89 8.50 -0.91
N ALA A 26 16.97 7.79 -1.27
CA ALA A 26 17.82 7.07 -0.33
C ALA A 26 18.79 8.03 0.37
N THR A 27 18.28 8.83 1.31
CA THR A 27 19.07 9.82 2.04
C THR A 27 19.48 9.26 3.41
N PRO A 28 20.77 9.32 3.80
CA PRO A 28 21.21 8.87 5.12
C PRO A 28 20.44 9.57 6.25
N GLY A 29 19.89 8.79 7.18
CA GLY A 29 19.09 9.29 8.30
C GLY A 29 17.66 9.71 7.95
N ALA A 30 17.24 9.56 6.68
CA ALA A 30 15.82 9.68 6.35
C ALA A 30 15.04 8.46 6.88
N PRO A 31 13.76 8.64 7.23
CA PRO A 31 12.92 7.53 7.66
C PRO A 31 12.80 6.47 6.56
N ASP A 32 12.67 5.20 6.98
CA ASP A 32 12.29 4.11 6.08
C ASP A 32 10.77 4.12 5.88
N VAL A 33 10.32 3.66 4.71
CA VAL A 33 8.90 3.60 4.36
C VAL A 33 8.55 2.20 3.91
N ASP A 34 7.42 1.68 4.40
CA ASP A 34 6.83 0.41 3.98
C ASP A 34 5.49 0.63 3.32
N ALA A 35 5.32 0.06 2.12
CA ALA A 35 4.06 0.00 1.41
C ALA A 35 3.19 -1.15 1.93
N SER A 36 1.89 -0.91 2.00
CA SER A 36 0.92 -1.93 2.35
C SER A 36 -0.39 -1.76 1.57
N ALA A 37 -1.19 -2.81 1.53
CA ALA A 37 -2.51 -2.78 0.91
C ALA A 37 -3.59 -3.39 1.78
N LEU A 38 -4.75 -2.74 1.81
CA LEU A 38 -5.95 -3.22 2.51
C LEU A 38 -7.05 -3.48 1.50
N LEU A 39 -7.56 -4.71 1.43
CA LEU A 39 -8.69 -5.08 0.58
C LEU A 39 -9.98 -4.85 1.36
N LEU A 40 -10.84 -3.97 0.85
CA LEU A 40 -12.05 -3.53 1.55
C LEU A 40 -13.30 -3.98 0.80
N GLY A 41 -14.27 -4.47 1.57
CA GLY A 41 -15.61 -4.74 1.05
C GLY A 41 -16.52 -3.51 1.06
N ALA A 42 -17.81 -3.76 0.81
CA ALA A 42 -18.84 -2.72 0.75
C ALA A 42 -18.99 -1.89 2.04
N SER A 43 -18.64 -2.48 3.19
CA SER A 43 -18.62 -1.78 4.48
C SER A 43 -17.49 -0.73 4.59
N GLY A 44 -16.54 -0.73 3.66
CA GLY A 44 -15.32 0.07 3.75
C GLY A 44 -14.30 -0.46 4.76
N LYS A 45 -14.47 -1.70 5.22
CA LYS A 45 -13.55 -2.39 6.13
C LYS A 45 -13.01 -3.66 5.49
N VAL A 46 -11.90 -4.15 6.03
CA VAL A 46 -11.38 -5.50 5.73
C VAL A 46 -12.40 -6.55 6.16
N ARG A 47 -12.40 -7.71 5.49
CA ARG A 47 -13.32 -8.81 5.83
C ARG A 47 -12.70 -9.75 6.87
N SER A 48 -11.37 -9.76 6.92
CA SER A 48 -10.53 -10.46 7.89
C SER A 48 -9.13 -9.85 7.86
N ASP A 49 -8.30 -10.13 8.87
CA ASP A 49 -6.90 -9.65 8.90
C ASP A 49 -6.07 -10.13 7.70
N ALA A 50 -6.50 -11.22 7.05
CA ALA A 50 -5.89 -11.72 5.82
C ALA A 50 -6.00 -10.74 4.63
N ASP A 51 -6.94 -9.79 4.67
CA ASP A 51 -7.09 -8.72 3.68
C ASP A 51 -6.09 -7.57 3.88
N PHE A 52 -5.20 -7.66 4.87
CA PHE A 52 -4.06 -6.77 5.02
C PHE A 52 -2.78 -7.41 4.46
N VAL A 53 -2.18 -6.76 3.46
CA VAL A 53 -0.95 -7.22 2.80
C VAL A 53 0.16 -6.21 3.06
N PHE A 54 1.26 -6.67 3.65
CA PHE A 54 2.41 -5.86 4.04
C PHE A 54 3.66 -6.73 4.12
N TYR A 55 4.83 -6.19 4.47
CA TYR A 55 6.10 -6.93 4.40
C TYR A 55 6.12 -8.27 5.18
N ASN A 56 5.46 -8.35 6.35
CA ASN A 56 5.42 -9.59 7.16
C ASN A 56 4.31 -10.56 6.71
N GLN A 57 3.34 -10.08 5.94
CA GLN A 57 2.30 -10.88 5.28
C GLN A 57 2.27 -10.52 3.79
N PRO A 58 3.31 -10.88 3.01
CA PRO A 58 3.53 -10.29 1.70
C PRO A 58 2.58 -10.84 0.62
N ARG A 59 1.69 -11.78 0.96
CA ARG A 59 0.75 -12.40 0.01
C ARG A 59 -0.62 -12.55 0.64
N HIS A 60 -1.63 -12.05 -0.06
CA HIS A 60 -3.02 -12.36 0.24
C HIS A 60 -3.29 -13.85 -0.04
N PRO A 61 -4.16 -14.54 0.74
CA PRO A 61 -4.49 -15.96 0.50
C PRO A 61 -5.04 -16.27 -0.90
N SER A 62 -5.67 -15.30 -1.57
CA SER A 62 -6.14 -15.45 -2.96
C SER A 62 -5.01 -15.46 -3.99
N GLY A 63 -3.81 -14.99 -3.62
CA GLY A 63 -2.68 -14.77 -4.53
C GLY A 63 -2.83 -13.54 -5.45
N LEU A 64 -3.94 -12.81 -5.36
CA LEU A 64 -4.27 -11.69 -6.24
C LEU A 64 -3.64 -10.36 -5.82
N VAL A 65 -3.22 -10.27 -4.56
CA VAL A 65 -2.51 -9.10 -4.02
C VAL A 65 -1.23 -9.57 -3.34
N ARG A 66 -0.11 -8.91 -3.65
CA ARG A 66 1.19 -9.23 -3.08
C ARG A 66 2.06 -8.01 -2.91
N HIS A 67 2.75 -7.95 -1.79
CA HIS A 67 3.89 -7.07 -1.54
C HIS A 67 5.15 -7.73 -2.10
N LEU A 68 5.99 -6.94 -2.78
CA LEU A 68 7.27 -7.41 -3.31
C LEU A 68 8.40 -6.94 -2.40
N PRO A 69 9.55 -7.65 -2.38
CA PRO A 69 10.69 -7.22 -1.58
C PRO A 69 11.09 -5.78 -1.92
N LYS A 70 11.30 -4.96 -0.89
CA LYS A 70 11.83 -3.59 -1.03
C LYS A 70 13.16 -3.63 -1.77
N GLN A 71 13.35 -2.72 -2.73
CA GLN A 71 14.54 -2.66 -3.58
C GLN A 71 15.13 -1.26 -3.57
N GLN A 72 16.41 -1.16 -3.95
CA GLN A 72 17.04 0.11 -4.28
C GLN A 72 17.21 0.19 -5.80
N THR A 73 17.00 1.38 -6.35
CA THR A 73 17.22 1.66 -7.78
C THR A 73 18.67 1.43 -8.20
N SER A 74 18.88 1.15 -9.49
CA SER A 74 20.22 1.10 -10.09
C SER A 74 20.93 2.45 -9.89
N GLY A 75 22.01 2.46 -9.10
CA GLY A 75 22.72 3.67 -8.68
C GLY A 75 22.46 4.10 -7.24
N GLY A 76 21.50 3.46 -6.57
CA GLY A 76 21.30 3.58 -5.14
C GLY A 76 20.68 4.88 -4.64
N ALA A 77 20.23 5.75 -5.55
CA ALA A 77 19.73 7.08 -5.21
C ALA A 77 18.31 7.07 -4.62
N GLU A 78 17.53 6.02 -4.90
CA GLU A 78 16.14 5.91 -4.47
C GLU A 78 15.81 4.49 -4.03
N ILE A 79 14.90 4.40 -3.06
CA ILE A 79 14.32 3.17 -2.53
C ILE A 79 12.92 3.01 -3.12
N ILE A 80 12.54 1.76 -3.37
CA ILE A 80 11.28 1.35 -3.97
C ILE A 80 10.65 0.28 -3.09
N ASP A 81 9.38 0.50 -2.74
CA ASP A 81 8.54 -0.54 -2.15
C ASP A 81 7.25 -0.72 -2.96
N THR A 82 6.84 -1.97 -3.20
CA THR A 82 5.92 -2.31 -4.27
C THR A 82 4.81 -3.27 -3.83
N VAL A 83 3.58 -2.96 -4.24
CA VAL A 83 2.42 -3.84 -4.15
C VAL A 83 1.85 -4.10 -5.54
N GLU A 84 1.60 -5.37 -5.88
CA GLU A 84 0.90 -5.78 -7.08
C GLU A 84 -0.52 -6.26 -6.79
N VAL A 85 -1.46 -5.92 -7.67
CA VAL A 85 -2.90 -6.20 -7.52
C VAL A 85 -3.49 -6.66 -8.87
N GLU A 86 -4.05 -7.87 -8.91
CA GLU A 86 -4.77 -8.46 -10.05
C GLU A 86 -6.25 -8.02 -10.08
N LEU A 87 -6.48 -6.76 -10.43
CA LEU A 87 -7.81 -6.10 -10.41
C LEU A 87 -8.91 -6.87 -11.13
N GLY A 88 -8.62 -7.46 -12.28
CA GLY A 88 -9.61 -8.17 -13.11
C GLY A 88 -10.10 -9.49 -12.50
N LYS A 89 -9.37 -10.03 -11.51
CA LYS A 89 -9.67 -11.29 -10.85
C LYS A 89 -10.16 -11.11 -9.41
N LEU A 90 -10.09 -9.89 -8.87
CA LEU A 90 -10.59 -9.62 -7.53
C LEU A 90 -12.07 -9.98 -7.43
N PRO A 91 -12.48 -10.67 -6.35
CA PRO A 91 -13.86 -11.10 -6.19
C PRO A 91 -14.77 -9.88 -6.03
N ALA A 92 -16.04 -10.01 -6.43
CA ALA A 92 -16.98 -8.88 -6.47
C ALA A 92 -17.28 -8.25 -5.09
N GLU A 93 -16.95 -8.97 -4.02
CA GLU A 93 -17.01 -8.53 -2.63
C GLU A 93 -15.89 -7.53 -2.24
N VAL A 94 -14.85 -7.36 -3.07
CA VAL A 94 -13.80 -6.34 -2.88
C VAL A 94 -14.11 -5.14 -3.77
N ASP A 95 -14.52 -4.05 -3.15
CA ASP A 95 -14.90 -2.81 -3.84
C ASP A 95 -13.73 -1.83 -3.93
N ARG A 96 -12.79 -1.92 -2.97
CA ARG A 96 -11.65 -1.02 -2.87
C ARG A 96 -10.39 -1.75 -2.42
N VAL A 97 -9.24 -1.28 -2.90
CA VAL A 97 -7.92 -1.62 -2.39
C VAL A 97 -7.24 -0.33 -2.00
N VAL A 98 -7.05 -0.12 -0.70
CA VAL A 98 -6.34 1.04 -0.16
C VAL A 98 -4.85 0.77 -0.21
N LEU A 99 -4.07 1.73 -0.72
CA LEU A 99 -2.61 1.71 -0.75
C LEU A 99 -2.12 2.62 0.36
N ALA A 100 -1.58 2.01 1.41
CA ALA A 100 -1.11 2.71 2.61
C ALA A 100 0.42 2.67 2.71
N GLY A 101 0.96 3.60 3.48
CA GLY A 101 2.37 3.66 3.83
C GLY A 101 2.54 3.84 5.33
N SER A 102 3.51 3.14 5.91
CA SER A 102 4.03 3.42 7.26
C SER A 102 5.48 3.89 7.17
N SER A 103 5.89 4.75 8.10
CA SER A 103 7.26 5.24 8.18
C SER A 103 7.89 4.89 9.52
N GLU A 104 9.11 4.36 9.46
CA GLU A 104 9.93 4.00 10.62
C GLU A 104 11.13 4.94 10.72
N GLY A 105 11.48 5.38 11.94
CA GLY A 105 12.58 6.31 12.17
C GLY A 105 12.24 7.80 12.00
N GLY A 106 11.00 8.15 11.68
CA GLY A 106 10.52 9.55 11.68
C GLY A 106 9.22 9.75 10.90
N PRO A 107 8.71 11.00 10.82
CA PRO A 107 7.47 11.32 10.11
C PRO A 107 7.70 11.44 8.59
N PHE A 108 6.62 11.25 7.82
CA PHE A 108 6.66 11.32 6.35
C PHE A 108 7.15 12.66 5.79
N ARG A 109 6.96 13.79 6.49
CA ARG A 109 7.54 15.08 6.08
C ARG A 109 9.07 15.08 5.97
N ALA A 110 9.75 14.10 6.60
CA ALA A 110 11.19 13.94 6.57
C ALA A 110 11.66 12.94 5.50
N VAL A 111 10.75 12.38 4.69
CA VAL A 111 11.04 11.45 3.60
C VAL A 111 11.13 12.21 2.29
N PRO A 112 12.33 12.45 1.73
CA PRO A 112 12.48 13.30 0.54
C PRO A 112 12.00 12.58 -0.72
N GLY A 113 11.30 13.31 -1.59
CA GLY A 113 10.92 12.81 -2.92
C GLY A 113 9.90 11.67 -2.92
N LEU A 114 9.14 11.52 -1.83
CA LEU A 114 8.11 10.50 -1.70
C LEU A 114 7.04 10.66 -2.78
N ARG A 115 6.79 9.59 -3.53
CA ARG A 115 5.76 9.54 -4.57
C ARG A 115 5.19 8.14 -4.73
N LEU A 116 3.93 8.09 -5.15
CA LEU A 116 3.24 6.88 -5.57
C LEU A 116 3.18 6.84 -7.10
N LEU A 117 3.75 5.79 -7.68
CA LEU A 117 3.69 5.49 -9.11
C LEU A 117 2.78 4.28 -9.32
N LEU A 118 1.93 4.34 -10.33
CA LEU A 118 1.05 3.23 -10.69
C LEU A 118 1.38 2.75 -12.10
N PHE A 119 1.77 1.50 -12.25
CA PHE A 119 2.07 0.87 -13.54
C PHE A 119 1.00 -0.18 -13.88
N ASP A 120 0.83 -0.44 -15.17
CA ASP A 120 0.15 -1.66 -15.63
C ASP A 120 1.10 -2.84 -15.40
N ALA A 121 0.70 -3.80 -14.56
CA ALA A 121 1.53 -4.95 -14.24
C ALA A 121 1.59 -5.98 -15.38
N THR A 122 0.71 -5.87 -16.37
CA THR A 122 0.69 -6.73 -17.56
C THR A 122 1.54 -6.15 -18.70
N ALA A 123 1.92 -4.88 -18.59
CA ALA A 123 2.76 -4.22 -19.55
C ALA A 123 4.23 -4.67 -19.41
N GLY A 124 4.95 -4.68 -20.55
CA GLY A 124 6.38 -4.98 -20.56
C GLY A 124 7.22 -3.92 -19.81
N GLU A 125 8.47 -4.26 -19.54
CA GLU A 125 9.41 -3.31 -18.93
C GLU A 125 9.58 -2.05 -19.80
N GLY A 126 9.83 -0.91 -19.15
CA GLY A 126 10.03 0.38 -19.82
C GLY A 126 8.75 1.09 -20.24
N VAL A 127 7.58 0.50 -20.03
CA VAL A 127 6.30 1.19 -20.23
C VAL A 127 6.12 2.26 -19.14
N PRO A 128 5.74 3.50 -19.51
CA PRO A 128 5.56 4.58 -18.55
C PRO A 128 4.45 4.25 -17.55
N ALA A 129 4.56 4.80 -16.34
CA ALA A 129 3.50 4.72 -15.34
C ALA A 129 2.17 5.24 -15.91
N LEU A 130 1.08 4.61 -15.51
CA LEU A 130 -0.28 5.10 -15.75
C LEU A 130 -0.52 6.42 -15.03
N ALA A 131 -0.02 6.50 -13.79
CA ALA A 131 -0.16 7.65 -12.90
C ALA A 131 1.07 7.86 -12.04
N GLU A 132 1.31 9.13 -11.70
CA GLU A 132 2.30 9.56 -10.73
C GLU A 132 1.66 10.58 -9.79
N PHE A 133 1.81 10.36 -8.49
CA PHE A 133 1.32 11.25 -7.44
C PHE A 133 2.46 11.55 -6.47
N ALA A 134 2.92 12.80 -6.45
CA ALA A 134 3.88 13.27 -5.46
C ALA A 134 3.17 13.49 -4.10
N ILE A 135 3.82 13.05 -3.02
CA ILE A 135 3.33 13.22 -1.65
C ILE A 135 4.26 14.21 -0.95
N ASP A 136 4.17 15.47 -1.38
CA ASP A 136 5.03 16.57 -0.93
C ASP A 136 4.44 17.37 0.25
N ASP A 137 3.12 17.24 0.49
CA ASP A 137 2.37 17.88 1.56
C ASP A 137 2.15 16.97 2.79
N ALA A 138 3.03 15.97 2.98
CA ALA A 138 2.89 15.03 4.09
C ALA A 138 2.92 15.74 5.45
N GLU A 139 1.92 15.46 6.28
CA GLU A 139 1.79 16.01 7.63
C GLU A 139 2.87 15.42 8.58
N ASN A 140 2.88 15.89 9.84
CA ASN A 140 3.69 15.27 10.91
C ASN A 140 3.09 13.93 11.36
N VAL A 141 3.13 12.93 10.49
CA VAL A 141 2.52 11.62 10.72
C VAL A 141 3.46 10.49 10.29
N THR A 142 3.29 9.31 10.88
CA THR A 142 4.06 8.10 10.55
C THR A 142 3.25 7.06 9.78
N ALA A 143 1.97 7.34 9.51
CA ALA A 143 1.11 6.53 8.66
C ALA A 143 0.31 7.42 7.72
N LEU A 144 0.07 6.95 6.49
CA LEU A 144 -0.76 7.63 5.52
C LEU A 144 -1.46 6.66 4.57
N VAL A 145 -2.55 7.12 3.96
CA VAL A 145 -3.14 6.52 2.77
C VAL A 145 -2.63 7.29 1.55
N ALA A 146 -1.80 6.65 0.73
CA ALA A 146 -1.20 7.25 -0.46
C ALA A 146 -2.22 7.36 -1.60
N GLY A 147 -3.03 6.32 -1.78
CA GLY A 147 -4.08 6.29 -2.79
C GLY A 147 -5.02 5.12 -2.60
N GLU A 148 -6.03 5.03 -3.46
CA GLU A 148 -6.95 3.89 -3.49
C GLU A 148 -7.28 3.47 -4.92
N LEU A 149 -7.42 2.16 -5.10
CA LEU A 149 -8.02 1.53 -6.27
C LEU A 149 -9.46 1.25 -5.90
N TYR A 150 -10.43 1.69 -6.70
CA TYR A 150 -11.85 1.53 -6.37
C TYR A 150 -12.67 1.18 -7.60
N ARG A 151 -13.73 0.40 -7.39
CA ARG A 151 -14.67 0.03 -8.44
C ARG A 151 -15.81 1.04 -8.52
N ARG A 152 -16.12 1.51 -9.73
CA ARG A 152 -17.29 2.36 -10.00
C ARG A 152 -17.91 1.93 -11.32
N SER A 153 -19.21 1.60 -11.28
CA SER A 153 -19.97 1.14 -12.45
C SER A 153 -19.29 -0.05 -13.18
N GLY A 154 -18.76 -1.00 -12.41
CA GLY A 154 -18.10 -2.20 -12.93
C GLY A 154 -16.63 -2.03 -13.34
N ALA A 155 -16.14 -0.79 -13.48
CA ALA A 155 -14.76 -0.48 -13.89
C ALA A 155 -13.89 -0.05 -12.70
N TRP A 156 -12.59 -0.37 -12.76
CA TRP A 156 -11.62 0.08 -11.77
C TRP A 156 -11.11 1.49 -12.07
N LYS A 157 -10.87 2.23 -10.99
CA LYS A 157 -10.34 3.59 -11.00
C LYS A 157 -9.27 3.73 -9.94
N PHE A 158 -8.33 4.65 -10.15
CA PHE A 158 -7.36 5.05 -9.13
C PHE A 158 -7.69 6.47 -8.66
N ARG A 159 -7.52 6.73 -7.37
CA ARG A 159 -7.58 8.07 -6.76
C ARG A 159 -6.32 8.30 -5.93
N ALA A 160 -5.69 9.46 -6.15
CA ALA A 160 -4.61 9.97 -5.30
C ALA A 160 -5.21 10.54 -4.01
N ILE A 161 -4.74 10.10 -2.84
CA ILE A 161 -5.32 10.49 -1.54
C ILE A 161 -4.36 11.35 -0.72
N GLY A 162 -3.16 10.86 -0.40
CA GLY A 162 -2.17 11.59 0.40
C GLY A 162 -2.67 12.03 1.78
N GLN A 163 -3.49 11.22 2.45
CA GLN A 163 -4.08 11.55 3.75
C GLN A 163 -3.24 10.95 4.88
N GLY A 164 -2.74 11.81 5.77
CA GLY A 164 -2.02 11.41 6.97
C GLY A 164 -2.92 10.90 8.09
N TYR A 165 -2.37 10.04 8.95
CA TYR A 165 -3.01 9.52 10.16
C TYR A 165 -2.20 9.91 11.40
N THR A 166 -2.76 10.80 12.22
CA THR A 166 -2.14 11.28 13.46
C THR A 166 -2.05 10.21 14.55
N SER A 167 -2.94 9.22 14.49
CA SER A 167 -2.95 8.01 15.33
C SER A 167 -1.93 6.94 14.87
N GLY A 168 -1.12 7.23 13.85
CA GLY A 168 -0.16 6.28 13.29
C GLY A 168 -0.80 5.05 12.64
N LEU A 169 0.00 4.01 12.44
CA LEU A 169 -0.41 2.80 11.72
C LEU A 169 -1.53 2.04 12.44
N ILE A 170 -1.51 2.00 13.78
CA ILE A 170 -2.52 1.32 14.60
C ILE A 170 -3.90 1.93 14.35
N GLY A 171 -4.02 3.26 14.39
CA GLY A 171 -5.30 3.92 14.12
C GLY A 171 -5.74 3.76 12.67
N LEU A 172 -4.83 3.81 11.70
CA LEU A 172 -5.14 3.50 10.30
C LEU A 172 -5.72 2.08 10.16
N ALA A 173 -5.05 1.09 10.75
CA ALA A 173 -5.49 -0.31 10.72
C ALA A 173 -6.87 -0.48 11.37
N THR A 174 -7.08 0.15 12.53
CA THR A 174 -8.34 0.12 13.28
C THR A 174 -9.50 0.74 12.48
N ASP A 175 -9.27 1.88 11.81
CA ASP A 175 -10.27 2.54 10.97
C ASP A 175 -10.75 1.62 9.83
N PHE A 176 -9.85 0.82 9.28
CA PHE A 176 -10.16 -0.18 8.27
C PHE A 176 -10.63 -1.53 8.84
N GLY A 177 -10.76 -1.67 10.17
CA GLY A 177 -11.36 -2.83 10.83
C GLY A 177 -10.40 -3.96 11.16
N ILE A 178 -9.09 -3.70 11.15
CA ILE A 178 -8.09 -4.64 11.68
C ILE A 178 -8.04 -4.48 13.19
N THR A 179 -8.10 -5.60 13.91
CA THR A 179 -7.87 -5.60 15.35
C THR A 179 -6.38 -5.81 15.59
N VAL A 180 -5.73 -4.89 16.30
CA VAL A 180 -4.36 -5.08 16.74
C VAL A 180 -4.46 -5.51 18.20
N ASP A 181 -4.22 -6.78 18.47
CA ASP A 181 -4.08 -7.26 19.84
C ASP A 181 -2.75 -6.72 20.39
N ASP A 182 -2.82 -5.79 21.34
CA ASP A 182 -1.65 -5.27 22.07
C ASP A 182 -1.08 -6.37 23.00
N GLU A 183 -0.41 -7.38 22.44
CA GLU A 183 0.33 -8.39 23.21
C GLU A 183 1.81 -8.00 23.41
N ALA A 184 2.17 -6.74 23.18
CA ALA A 184 3.52 -6.21 23.34
C ALA A 184 3.64 -5.13 24.42
N GLU A 185 2.88 -5.21 25.51
CA GLU A 185 3.16 -4.39 26.70
C GLU A 185 2.72 -5.08 28.02
N ALA A 186 3.24 -6.29 28.26
CA ALA A 186 3.08 -6.99 29.55
C ALA A 186 4.36 -7.66 30.08
N ASP A 187 5.56 -7.20 29.67
CA ASP A 187 6.82 -7.72 30.23
C ASP A 187 7.80 -6.64 30.71
N GLN A 188 7.28 -5.49 31.16
CA GLN A 188 8.05 -4.50 31.91
C GLN A 188 7.30 -4.10 33.19
N ALA A 189 7.17 -5.06 34.11
CA ALA A 189 6.95 -4.73 35.52
C ALA A 189 8.28 -4.33 36.17
N PRO A 190 8.34 -3.22 36.94
CA PRO A 190 9.58 -2.73 37.52
C PRO A 190 10.06 -3.62 38.68
N GLY A 191 11.24 -4.24 38.48
CA GLY A 191 12.27 -4.48 39.50
C GLY A 191 11.84 -5.09 40.84
N ALA A 192 11.58 -6.39 40.88
CA ALA A 192 11.73 -7.17 42.11
C ALA A 192 13.21 -7.56 42.28
N THR A 193 13.90 -6.92 43.21
CA THR A 193 15.26 -7.29 43.65
C THR A 193 15.22 -8.67 44.34
N PRO A 194 16.09 -9.64 44.01
CA PRO A 194 16.20 -10.86 44.79
C PRO A 194 17.01 -10.57 46.07
N ALA A 195 16.37 -10.69 47.23
CA ALA A 195 17.06 -10.68 48.52
C ALA A 195 17.77 -12.04 48.77
N PRO A 196 18.97 -12.07 49.35
CA PRO A 196 19.70 -13.31 49.59
C PRO A 196 19.20 -14.03 50.85
N SER A 197 19.15 -15.36 50.75
CA SER A 197 18.83 -16.30 51.82
C SER A 197 19.96 -16.36 52.86
N GLY A 198 19.62 -16.19 54.15
CA GLY A 198 20.54 -16.26 55.28
C GLY A 198 19.85 -16.77 56.54
N ALA A 199 20.40 -17.85 57.10
CA ALA A 199 19.89 -18.76 58.13
C ALA A 199 19.49 -18.17 59.51
N SER A 200 18.44 -18.79 60.07
CA SER A 200 18.33 -19.44 61.40
C SER A 200 18.84 -18.73 62.68
N GLY A 201 17.92 -18.50 63.63
CA GLY A 201 18.23 -18.19 65.03
C GLY A 201 16.97 -18.09 65.88
N ALA A 202 16.88 -18.93 66.91
CA ALA A 202 15.69 -19.23 67.72
C ALA A 202 15.56 -18.36 68.99
N PHE A 203 14.30 -18.11 69.40
CA PHE A 203 13.73 -17.95 70.77
C PHE A 203 14.44 -17.08 71.84
N ASP A 204 13.67 -16.17 72.47
CA ASP A 204 13.19 -16.31 73.87
C ASP A 204 12.05 -15.30 74.19
N PRO A 205 10.98 -15.66 74.94
CA PRO A 205 9.90 -14.77 75.35
C PRO A 205 9.99 -14.38 76.84
N ARG A 206 9.79 -13.09 77.15
CA ARG A 206 9.10 -12.52 78.33
C ARG A 206 9.66 -11.13 78.66
N SER A 207 8.80 -10.12 78.62
CA SER A 207 8.56 -9.15 79.73
C SER A 207 7.63 -8.03 79.25
N THR A 208 6.41 -8.01 79.77
CA THR A 208 5.52 -6.83 79.93
C THR A 208 5.85 -6.16 81.29
N PRO A 209 5.35 -4.94 81.68
CA PRO A 209 4.15 -4.22 81.21
C PRO A 209 4.22 -2.66 81.12
N LEU A 210 3.06 -2.09 80.72
CA LEU A 210 2.54 -0.70 80.66
C LEU A 210 2.89 0.24 81.86
N PRO A 211 2.77 1.60 81.76
CA PRO A 211 1.46 2.29 81.76
C PRO A 211 1.32 3.52 80.82
N ASP A 212 0.08 3.75 80.36
CA ASP A 212 -0.48 5.01 79.83
C ASP A 212 -0.97 5.88 81.02
N PRO A 213 -1.06 7.22 80.95
CA PRO A 213 -2.29 7.82 80.40
C PRO A 213 -2.19 9.26 79.83
N ARG A 214 -3.01 9.58 78.81
CA ARG A 214 -4.09 10.62 78.81
C ARG A 214 -4.36 11.21 77.41
N SER A 215 -5.52 10.82 76.88
CA SER A 215 -6.61 11.64 76.34
C SER A 215 -6.31 12.93 75.55
N THR A 216 -6.67 12.93 74.25
CA THR A 216 -7.77 13.77 73.72
C THR A 216 -8.22 13.28 72.33
N THR A 217 -9.52 12.96 72.24
CA THR A 217 -10.33 12.70 71.02
C THR A 217 -10.83 14.03 70.42
N PRO A 218 -11.21 14.06 69.13
CA PRO A 218 -12.62 14.32 68.85
C PRO A 218 -13.23 13.38 67.79
N GLU A 219 -14.54 13.15 67.98
CA GLU A 219 -15.44 12.24 67.28
C GLU A 219 -15.95 12.74 65.91
N PRO A 220 -16.58 11.85 65.11
CA PRO A 220 -17.22 12.18 63.83
C PRO A 220 -18.64 12.75 64.02
N GLY A 221 -18.99 13.78 63.26
CA GLY A 221 -20.31 14.43 63.28
C GLY A 221 -20.77 14.87 61.89
N THR A 222 -21.66 14.04 61.33
CA THR A 222 -22.89 14.37 60.58
C THR A 222 -23.08 15.80 60.09
N PHE A 223 -23.27 16.00 58.78
CA PHE A 223 -24.27 16.94 58.24
C PHE A 223 -24.79 16.49 56.87
N THR A 224 -25.97 15.87 56.92
CA THR A 224 -27.19 16.07 56.11
C THR A 224 -27.10 16.57 54.66
N LEU A 225 -27.61 15.71 53.76
CA LEU A 225 -28.08 16.02 52.40
C LEU A 225 -29.33 16.92 52.42
N ALA A 226 -29.40 17.90 51.53
CA ALA A 226 -30.64 18.56 51.08
C ALA A 226 -30.57 18.83 49.55
N PRO A 227 -31.73 18.89 48.84
CA PRO A 227 -31.84 18.42 47.46
C PRO A 227 -31.84 19.50 46.36
N ALA A 228 -31.63 18.98 45.15
CA ALA A 228 -31.83 19.46 43.78
C ALA A 228 -32.50 20.83 43.50
N VAL A 229 -31.91 21.55 42.53
CA VAL A 229 -32.65 22.38 41.57
C VAL A 229 -32.09 22.11 40.15
N PRO A 230 -32.91 21.70 39.16
CA PRO A 230 -32.46 21.51 37.78
C PRO A 230 -32.21 22.84 37.08
N GLN A 231 -31.05 23.00 36.44
CA GLN A 231 -30.79 24.14 35.55
C GLN A 231 -31.38 23.88 34.17
N SER A 232 -32.34 24.73 33.77
CA SER A 232 -32.91 24.80 32.42
C SER A 232 -31.91 25.39 31.40
N PRO A 233 -32.00 25.04 30.10
CA PRO A 233 -31.12 25.56 29.06
C PRO A 233 -31.39 27.03 28.70
N PRO A 234 -30.39 27.78 28.18
CA PRO A 234 -30.55 29.19 27.83
C PRO A 234 -31.43 29.40 26.58
N THR A 235 -32.38 30.32 26.69
CA THR A 235 -33.18 30.87 25.58
C THR A 235 -32.48 32.11 25.00
N PRO A 236 -32.43 32.30 23.66
CA PRO A 236 -31.85 33.49 23.06
C PRO A 236 -32.75 34.74 23.21
N ALA A 237 -32.15 35.88 23.55
CA ALA A 237 -32.81 37.17 23.74
C ALA A 237 -33.09 37.89 22.39
N PRO A 238 -34.10 38.79 22.33
CA PRO A 238 -34.59 39.39 21.09
C PRO A 238 -33.77 40.62 20.65
N ALA A 239 -33.63 40.77 19.33
CA ALA A 239 -33.09 41.97 18.69
C ALA A 239 -34.13 43.11 18.67
N THR A 240 -33.67 44.36 18.85
CA THR A 240 -34.48 45.56 18.57
C THR A 240 -33.63 46.57 17.79
N ALA A 241 -34.16 46.99 16.65
CA ALA A 241 -33.55 47.89 15.66
C ALA A 241 -33.65 49.37 16.05
N PRO A 242 -33.03 50.26 15.25
CA PRO A 242 -33.74 51.45 14.79
C PRO A 242 -33.80 51.54 13.25
N ALA A 243 -34.94 52.02 12.75
CA ALA A 243 -35.21 52.50 11.38
C ALA A 243 -35.55 54.02 11.46
N PRO A 244 -35.77 54.79 10.37
CA PRO A 244 -35.85 54.40 8.95
C PRO A 244 -35.17 55.36 7.94
N ALA A 245 -34.92 54.85 6.73
CA ALA A 245 -34.98 55.66 5.51
C ALA A 245 -35.74 54.86 4.44
N THR A 246 -36.73 55.52 3.86
CA THR A 246 -37.78 55.00 2.99
C THR A 246 -37.31 54.67 1.57
N ALA A 247 -37.75 53.54 1.02
CA ALA A 247 -38.66 53.44 -0.12
C ALA A 247 -38.43 52.20 -1.01
N ALA A 248 -39.55 51.55 -1.35
CA ALA A 248 -39.82 50.83 -2.59
C ALA A 248 -39.27 49.39 -2.81
N ASN A 249 -40.15 48.44 -2.46
CA ASN A 249 -40.76 47.45 -3.37
C ASN A 249 -40.08 46.08 -3.63
N ALA A 250 -40.82 45.03 -3.22
CA ALA A 250 -40.93 43.66 -3.74
C ALA A 250 -39.72 42.71 -3.71
N SER A 251 -39.78 41.75 -2.79
CA SER A 251 -39.03 40.48 -2.85
C SER A 251 -39.37 39.68 -4.12
N PRO A 252 -38.39 39.05 -4.80
CA PRO A 252 -38.68 38.09 -5.86
C PRO A 252 -39.11 36.74 -5.26
N ALA A 253 -40.16 36.15 -5.85
CA ALA A 253 -40.58 34.77 -5.62
C ALA A 253 -39.47 33.76 -6.00
N PRO A 254 -39.50 32.52 -5.48
CA PRO A 254 -38.55 31.48 -5.88
C PRO A 254 -38.65 31.21 -7.38
N ALA A 255 -37.52 31.28 -8.08
CA ALA A 255 -37.43 30.98 -9.49
C ALA A 255 -37.82 29.52 -9.76
N THR A 256 -38.83 29.32 -10.60
CA THR A 256 -39.15 28.04 -11.23
C THR A 256 -37.95 27.51 -12.01
N PRO A 257 -37.69 26.18 -12.03
CA PRO A 257 -36.64 25.61 -12.86
C PRO A 257 -36.96 25.83 -14.35
N PRO A 258 -35.93 26.02 -15.21
CA PRO A 258 -36.14 26.14 -16.65
C PRO A 258 -36.72 24.83 -17.22
N PRO A 259 -37.51 24.89 -18.30
CA PRO A 259 -37.97 23.68 -18.98
C PRO A 259 -36.77 22.88 -19.53
N PRO A 260 -36.89 21.55 -19.70
CA PRO A 260 -35.83 20.75 -20.27
C PRO A 260 -35.49 21.26 -21.68
N THR A 261 -34.20 21.49 -21.91
CA THR A 261 -33.65 21.75 -23.23
C THR A 261 -34.04 20.62 -24.18
N ALA A 262 -34.60 20.99 -25.33
CA ALA A 262 -34.85 20.05 -26.42
C ALA A 262 -33.53 19.33 -26.80
N PRO A 263 -33.59 18.04 -27.17
CA PRO A 263 -32.40 17.33 -27.61
C PRO A 263 -31.81 18.01 -28.87
N PRO A 264 -30.49 17.93 -29.09
CA PRO A 264 -29.88 18.45 -30.30
C PRO A 264 -30.52 17.77 -31.53
N THR A 265 -30.99 18.57 -32.49
CA THR A 265 -31.43 18.07 -33.80
C THR A 265 -30.25 17.38 -34.48
N VAL A 266 -30.32 16.06 -34.55
CA VAL A 266 -29.39 15.25 -35.35
C VAL A 266 -29.59 15.63 -36.82
N PRO A 267 -28.56 16.09 -37.56
CA PRO A 267 -28.68 16.28 -39.00
C PRO A 267 -28.98 14.93 -39.67
N PRO A 268 -29.85 14.89 -40.70
CA PRO A 268 -30.11 13.65 -41.41
C PRO A 268 -28.80 13.08 -42.00
N PRO A 269 -28.66 11.74 -42.07
CA PRO A 269 -27.47 11.13 -42.66
C PRO A 269 -27.34 11.52 -44.13
N PRO A 270 -26.12 11.61 -44.68
CA PRO A 270 -25.91 11.87 -46.09
C PRO A 270 -26.55 10.76 -46.93
N THR A 271 -27.36 11.16 -47.90
CA THR A 271 -27.98 10.30 -48.89
C THR A 271 -26.90 9.52 -49.66
N ALA A 272 -27.05 8.20 -49.73
CA ALA A 272 -26.20 7.34 -50.54
C ALA A 272 -26.27 7.73 -52.03
N PRO A 273 -25.18 7.56 -52.81
CA PRO A 273 -25.20 7.83 -54.23
C PRO A 273 -26.14 6.85 -54.97
N PRO A 274 -26.77 7.27 -56.08
CA PRO A 274 -27.69 6.42 -56.82
C PRO A 274 -26.96 5.21 -57.41
N SER A 275 -27.42 4.01 -57.05
CA SER A 275 -27.03 2.77 -57.71
C SER A 275 -27.64 2.75 -59.11
N ASN A 276 -26.79 2.95 -60.10
CA ASN A 276 -27.12 2.85 -61.51
C ASN A 276 -27.36 1.36 -61.85
N ARG A 277 -28.62 0.94 -61.96
CA ARG A 277 -28.98 -0.39 -62.48
C ARG A 277 -30.02 -0.26 -63.59
N PRO A 278 -29.67 -0.55 -64.85
CA PRO A 278 -30.66 -0.84 -65.87
C PRO A 278 -31.13 -2.30 -65.72
N GLY A 279 -32.43 -2.51 -65.48
CA GLY A 279 -33.16 -3.64 -66.06
C GLY A 279 -33.48 -3.28 -67.52
N THR A 280 -33.61 -4.17 -68.49
CA THR A 280 -34.41 -5.40 -68.54
C THR A 280 -33.99 -6.19 -69.80
N GLY A 281 -34.29 -7.49 -69.88
CA GLY A 281 -34.23 -8.20 -71.18
C GLY A 281 -34.19 -9.72 -71.15
N TYR A 282 -35.36 -10.35 -71.08
CA TYR A 282 -35.81 -11.66 -71.56
C TYR A 282 -34.83 -12.75 -72.06
N GLY A 283 -35.10 -14.02 -71.68
CA GLY A 283 -34.80 -15.20 -72.53
C GLY A 283 -34.45 -16.51 -71.80
N TYR A 284 -35.33 -17.52 -71.87
CA TYR A 284 -35.08 -18.97 -71.64
C TYR A 284 -34.32 -19.60 -72.85
N PRO A 285 -33.94 -20.92 -72.91
CA PRO A 285 -33.78 -22.00 -71.90
C PRO A 285 -32.49 -22.90 -72.07
N GLN A 286 -32.37 -23.93 -71.20
CA GLN A 286 -31.68 -25.25 -71.34
C GLN A 286 -30.24 -25.48 -70.79
N GLN A 287 -30.12 -26.63 -70.09
CA GLN A 287 -28.95 -27.34 -69.50
C GLN A 287 -28.04 -28.00 -70.59
N PRO A 288 -26.95 -28.79 -70.32
CA PRO A 288 -26.33 -29.27 -69.06
C PRO A 288 -24.78 -29.21 -68.99
N GLY A 289 -24.18 -29.56 -67.84
CA GLY A 289 -22.91 -30.33 -67.81
C GLY A 289 -21.73 -29.84 -66.95
N THR A 290 -21.39 -30.68 -65.96
CA THR A 290 -20.05 -31.02 -65.43
C THR A 290 -19.22 -29.98 -64.63
N GLY A 291 -18.76 -30.38 -63.44
CA GLY A 291 -17.62 -29.72 -62.76
C GLY A 291 -17.45 -29.99 -61.25
N TYR A 292 -16.84 -31.13 -60.94
CA TYR A 292 -16.14 -31.59 -59.71
C TYR A 292 -15.97 -30.67 -58.47
N GLY A 293 -16.06 -31.26 -57.26
CA GLY A 293 -15.27 -30.82 -56.10
C GLY A 293 -15.81 -31.10 -54.68
N TYR A 294 -15.52 -32.30 -54.15
CA TYR A 294 -15.38 -32.79 -52.75
C TYR A 294 -16.20 -32.20 -51.55
N PRO A 295 -16.89 -33.05 -50.76
CA PRO A 295 -17.48 -32.67 -49.48
C PRO A 295 -16.55 -32.84 -48.25
N GLN A 296 -16.86 -32.00 -47.24
CA GLN A 296 -16.25 -31.90 -45.90
C GLN A 296 -16.36 -33.17 -45.05
N GLN A 297 -15.36 -33.39 -44.18
CA GLN A 297 -15.40 -34.38 -43.10
C GLN A 297 -16.05 -33.80 -41.84
N GLN A 298 -16.90 -34.62 -41.20
CA GLN A 298 -17.64 -34.33 -39.98
C GLN A 298 -17.10 -35.24 -38.85
N PRO A 299 -16.96 -34.76 -37.59
CA PRO A 299 -16.30 -35.51 -36.51
C PRO A 299 -17.20 -36.55 -35.81
N ALA A 300 -16.58 -37.61 -35.28
CA ALA A 300 -17.19 -38.81 -34.71
C ALA A 300 -17.73 -38.64 -33.26
N PRO A 301 -18.73 -39.45 -32.82
CA PRO A 301 -19.25 -39.46 -31.45
C PRO A 301 -18.59 -40.54 -30.54
N PRO A 302 -18.69 -40.41 -29.19
CA PRO A 302 -18.02 -41.30 -28.23
C PRO A 302 -18.81 -42.58 -27.89
N GLN A 303 -18.09 -43.64 -27.52
CA GLN A 303 -18.64 -44.92 -27.05
C GLN A 303 -18.32 -45.17 -25.56
N GLN A 304 -19.31 -45.68 -24.81
CA GLN A 304 -19.17 -46.35 -23.50
C GLN A 304 -19.07 -47.88 -23.69
N PRO A 305 -18.65 -48.64 -22.66
CA PRO A 305 -19.62 -49.53 -22.01
C PRO A 305 -19.46 -49.79 -20.49
N THR A 306 -20.61 -50.17 -19.90
CA THR A 306 -20.97 -50.95 -18.67
C THR A 306 -20.11 -52.22 -18.42
N GLY A 307 -19.93 -52.87 -17.26
CA GLY A 307 -20.50 -52.91 -15.90
C GLY A 307 -20.58 -54.39 -15.41
N GLY A 308 -20.13 -54.78 -14.19
CA GLY A 308 -20.33 -56.15 -13.64
C GLY A 308 -19.50 -56.54 -12.38
N TYR A 309 -20.07 -57.34 -11.47
CA TYR A 309 -19.85 -57.43 -10.00
C TYR A 309 -19.03 -58.64 -9.45
N GLY A 310 -18.48 -58.57 -8.20
CA GLY A 310 -18.17 -59.73 -7.32
C GLY A 310 -17.06 -59.58 -6.22
N TYR A 311 -17.30 -60.02 -4.97
CA TYR A 311 -16.43 -60.04 -3.74
C TYR A 311 -16.08 -61.52 -3.29
N PRO A 312 -15.37 -61.88 -2.17
CA PRO A 312 -14.15 -61.38 -1.45
C PRO A 312 -13.11 -62.48 -0.89
N GLN A 313 -11.88 -62.04 -0.46
CA GLN A 313 -10.88 -62.52 0.59
C GLN A 313 -10.34 -63.99 0.73
N PRO A 314 -9.31 -64.35 1.58
CA PRO A 314 -8.12 -63.67 2.22
C PRO A 314 -6.77 -64.49 2.24
N GLY A 315 -5.66 -63.94 2.80
CA GLY A 315 -4.55 -64.74 3.41
C GLY A 315 -3.11 -64.15 3.36
N THR A 316 -2.65 -63.43 4.40
CA THR A 316 -1.59 -63.80 5.40
C THR A 316 -0.12 -63.88 4.96
N GLY A 317 0.75 -63.10 5.63
CA GLY A 317 2.20 -63.35 5.75
C GLY A 317 3.00 -62.15 6.28
N GLN A 318 3.59 -62.27 7.49
CA GLN A 318 4.31 -61.25 8.25
C GLN A 318 5.86 -61.25 8.01
N GLN A 319 6.48 -60.04 8.02
CA GLN A 319 7.75 -59.51 8.65
C GLN A 319 8.99 -60.41 8.98
N PRO A 320 10.16 -59.92 9.54
CA PRO A 320 10.77 -58.57 9.74
C PRO A 320 12.33 -58.43 9.57
N TYR A 321 12.87 -57.24 9.94
CA TYR A 321 14.24 -56.86 10.43
C TYR A 321 15.29 -56.36 9.41
N GLN A 322 16.25 -55.44 9.65
CA GLN A 322 16.53 -54.33 10.60
C GLN A 322 17.96 -53.77 10.28
N GLN A 323 18.22 -52.48 10.60
CA GLN A 323 19.51 -51.84 10.98
C GLN A 323 20.44 -51.15 9.94
N GLN A 324 20.71 -49.86 10.23
CA GLN A 324 21.90 -49.06 9.88
C GLN A 324 23.03 -49.32 10.90
N PRO A 325 24.31 -48.94 10.64
CA PRO A 325 24.86 -47.61 11.02
C PRO A 325 25.84 -47.06 9.94
N GLY A 326 26.12 -45.77 9.73
CA GLY A 326 26.72 -44.74 10.61
C GLY A 326 28.10 -44.33 10.04
N GLY A 327 28.33 -43.06 9.67
CA GLY A 327 29.65 -42.57 9.22
C GLY A 327 29.68 -41.14 8.65
N TYR A 328 30.46 -40.27 9.29
CA TYR A 328 30.59 -38.82 9.07
C TYR A 328 31.42 -38.44 7.82
N GLY A 329 31.04 -37.38 7.11
CA GLY A 329 31.87 -36.73 6.07
C GLY A 329 31.30 -35.38 5.59
N TYR A 330 32.12 -34.34 5.64
CA TYR A 330 31.82 -32.93 5.28
C TYR A 330 31.40 -32.75 3.81
N PRO A 331 30.52 -31.77 3.46
CA PRO A 331 30.31 -31.42 2.06
C PRO A 331 31.44 -30.53 1.51
N GLN A 332 31.94 -30.93 0.34
CA GLN A 332 33.00 -30.30 -0.44
C GLN A 332 32.46 -29.11 -1.25
N GLN A 333 33.29 -28.08 -1.33
CA GLN A 333 33.04 -26.79 -1.97
C GLN A 333 33.00 -26.93 -3.51
N ASN A 334 31.87 -26.61 -4.14
CA ASN A 334 31.72 -26.60 -5.59
C ASN A 334 32.45 -25.38 -6.20
N GLN A 335 33.51 -25.64 -6.96
CA GLN A 335 34.10 -24.68 -7.92
C GLN A 335 33.38 -24.78 -9.27
N PRO A 336 33.10 -23.66 -9.96
CA PRO A 336 32.60 -23.69 -11.34
C PRO A 336 33.73 -23.89 -12.37
N ALA A 337 33.40 -24.64 -13.43
CA ALA A 337 34.25 -24.97 -14.57
C ALA A 337 34.55 -23.75 -15.49
N PRO A 338 35.67 -23.77 -16.25
CA PRO A 338 36.07 -22.68 -17.15
C PRO A 338 35.31 -22.67 -18.49
N PRO A 339 35.13 -21.50 -19.14
CA PRO A 339 34.37 -21.41 -20.39
C PRO A 339 35.17 -21.86 -21.63
N GLN A 340 34.50 -22.64 -22.49
CA GLN A 340 34.98 -23.06 -23.80
C GLN A 340 34.87 -21.94 -24.85
N GLN A 341 35.91 -21.83 -25.67
CA GLN A 341 36.04 -20.89 -26.79
C GLN A 341 35.10 -21.28 -27.94
N ARG A 342 34.48 -20.27 -28.60
CA ARG A 342 33.71 -20.45 -29.85
C ARG A 342 34.53 -19.95 -31.05
N PRO A 343 34.45 -20.59 -32.23
CA PRO A 343 35.15 -20.13 -33.43
C PRO A 343 34.38 -19.05 -34.20
N ALA A 344 35.14 -18.31 -35.00
CA ALA A 344 34.81 -17.08 -35.71
C ALA A 344 33.97 -17.27 -36.98
N GLY A 345 33.28 -16.18 -37.37
CA GLY A 345 33.01 -15.83 -38.77
C GLY A 345 31.53 -15.64 -39.11
N TYR A 346 31.09 -14.39 -39.27
CA TYR A 346 30.50 -13.82 -40.50
C TYR A 346 30.16 -12.34 -40.20
N GLY A 347 30.81 -11.43 -40.94
CA GLY A 347 30.76 -9.99 -40.71
C GLY A 347 29.62 -9.26 -41.42
N TYR A 348 29.33 -8.05 -40.92
CA TYR A 348 28.61 -6.96 -41.60
C TYR A 348 29.26 -5.61 -41.21
N PRO A 349 29.14 -4.57 -42.06
CA PRO A 349 30.13 -3.49 -42.17
C PRO A 349 29.99 -2.36 -41.13
N GLN A 350 31.13 -1.75 -40.78
CA GLN A 350 31.25 -0.56 -39.92
C GLN A 350 30.76 0.72 -40.62
N PRO A 351 30.08 1.65 -39.92
CA PRO A 351 29.98 3.04 -40.34
C PRO A 351 31.30 3.78 -40.11
N GLY A 352 31.63 4.66 -41.04
CA GLY A 352 32.92 5.36 -41.13
C GLY A 352 33.24 6.31 -39.99
N THR A 353 34.53 6.57 -39.88
CA THR A 353 35.21 7.54 -39.02
C THR A 353 34.72 8.97 -39.29
N GLY A 354 33.82 9.47 -38.44
CA GLY A 354 33.62 10.90 -38.22
C GLY A 354 34.55 11.37 -37.11
N GLN A 355 35.41 12.34 -37.42
CA GLN A 355 36.30 12.97 -36.44
C GLN A 355 35.48 13.65 -35.33
N GLN A 356 35.74 13.29 -34.07
CA GLN A 356 35.28 14.08 -32.92
C GLN A 356 36.06 15.40 -32.89
N PRO A 357 35.39 16.57 -32.77
CA PRO A 357 36.09 17.82 -32.49
C PRO A 357 36.71 17.77 -31.08
N PRO A 358 37.86 18.46 -30.86
CA PRO A 358 38.57 18.40 -29.59
C PRO A 358 37.73 18.97 -28.44
N VAL A 359 37.74 18.26 -27.33
CA VAL A 359 37.16 18.70 -26.05
C VAL A 359 37.92 19.96 -25.59
N PRO A 360 37.24 21.07 -25.25
CA PRO A 360 37.92 22.25 -24.70
C PRO A 360 38.55 21.91 -23.34
N PRO A 361 39.70 22.51 -22.98
CA PRO A 361 40.38 22.21 -21.72
C PRO A 361 39.48 22.56 -20.54
N GLN A 362 39.41 21.64 -19.57
CA GLN A 362 38.77 21.92 -18.27
C GLN A 362 39.44 23.14 -17.63
N PRO A 363 38.66 24.09 -17.06
CA PRO A 363 39.23 25.12 -16.22
C PRO A 363 39.90 24.46 -14.99
N PRO A 364 41.01 25.03 -14.48
CA PRO A 364 41.68 24.48 -13.31
C PRO A 364 40.69 24.41 -12.13
N ALA A 365 40.77 23.31 -11.37
CA ALA A 365 40.04 23.18 -10.12
C ALA A 365 40.33 24.40 -9.24
N ALA A 366 39.27 25.08 -8.79
CA ALA A 366 39.39 26.14 -7.81
C ALA A 366 40.04 25.53 -6.54
N GLN A 367 41.27 25.94 -6.25
CA GLN A 367 41.86 25.71 -4.94
C GLN A 367 40.95 26.37 -3.90
N PRO A 368 40.63 25.70 -2.78
CA PRO A 368 40.01 26.38 -1.66
C PRO A 368 40.96 27.52 -1.22
N PRO A 369 40.42 28.71 -0.86
CA PRO A 369 41.27 29.77 -0.35
C PRO A 369 42.03 29.27 0.88
N ALA A 370 43.34 29.54 0.89
CA ALA A 370 44.16 29.35 2.08
C ALA A 370 43.52 30.12 3.25
N PRO A 371 43.51 29.58 4.48
CA PRO A 371 43.03 30.32 5.63
C PRO A 371 43.93 31.53 5.83
N THR A 372 43.42 32.71 5.50
CA THR A 372 43.93 33.98 6.01
C THR A 372 43.85 33.93 7.53
N GLY A 373 44.99 34.14 8.18
CA GLY A 373 45.12 34.07 9.62
C GLY A 373 44.16 35.03 10.30
N GLU A 374 43.17 34.45 10.97
CA GLU A 374 42.50 35.08 12.10
C GLU A 374 42.83 34.22 13.32
N GLU A 375 43.45 34.91 14.26
CA GLU A 375 43.94 34.48 15.55
C GLU A 375 42.81 33.82 16.37
N PHE A 376 42.76 32.49 16.37
CA PHE A 376 41.92 31.74 17.30
C PHE A 376 42.60 31.77 18.68
N ALA A 377 42.33 32.82 19.45
CA ALA A 377 42.68 32.87 20.86
C ALA A 377 41.96 31.75 21.61
N LEU A 378 42.72 30.79 22.13
CA LEU A 378 42.24 29.76 23.06
C LEU A 378 41.65 30.45 24.31
N PRO A 379 40.47 30.04 24.82
CA PRO A 379 40.01 30.49 26.12
C PRO A 379 40.98 30.00 27.22
N PRO A 380 41.16 30.77 28.32
CA PRO A 380 42.09 30.40 29.37
C PRO A 380 41.71 29.05 29.99
N GLN A 381 42.67 28.13 30.00
CA GLN A 381 42.59 26.86 30.70
C GLN A 381 42.35 27.14 32.19
N GLY A 382 41.23 26.64 32.73
CA GLY A 382 40.95 26.66 34.16
C GLY A 382 41.95 25.82 34.96
N PRO A 383 42.03 26.02 36.29
CA PRO A 383 43.09 25.43 37.11
C PRO A 383 43.03 23.90 37.09
N GLN A 384 44.18 23.29 36.78
CA GLN A 384 44.41 21.85 36.86
C GLN A 384 44.37 21.40 38.34
N PHE A 385 43.42 20.55 38.69
CA PHE A 385 43.47 19.81 39.94
C PHE A 385 44.55 18.72 39.83
N GLN A 386 45.62 18.87 40.62
CA GLN A 386 46.60 17.81 40.86
C GLN A 386 46.06 16.88 41.96
N PRO A 387 46.19 15.55 41.82
CA PRO A 387 45.78 14.62 42.86
C PRO A 387 46.84 14.56 43.98
N ARG A 388 46.39 14.68 45.22
CA ARG A 388 47.08 14.17 46.41
C ARG A 388 46.09 13.43 47.29
#